data_AF-A0A382L2A7-F1
#
_entry.id   AF-A0A382L2A7-F1
#
_cell.length_a   1.000
_cell.length_b   1.000
_cell.length_c   1.000
_cell.angle_alpha   90.00
_cell.angle_beta   90.00
_cell.angle_gamma   90.00
#
_symmetry.space_group_name_H-M   'P 1'
#
loop_
_entity.id
_entity.type
_entity.pdbx_description
1 polymer ?
#
loop_
_entity_poly.entity_id
_entity_poly.type
_entity_poly.pdbx_seq_one_letter_code
_entity_poly.pdbx_strand_id
1 'polypeptide(L)'
;VDDFIVFDFDGLVSHFETPAMFIGSSTGVMADPESLKNYYRNLQSNIQTGYAYSTVDELTITEISEVVYLVTASFTRYNAQDEILLKSTSYNFFKETSAGWKMFLMQSEGLP
;
A
#
# COMPACT_ATOMS: atom_id res chain seq x y z
N VAL A 1 8.28 -3.72 4.40
CA VAL A 1 8.00 -2.89 5.60
C VAL A 1 9.17 -1.94 5.83
N ASP A 2 10.40 -2.46 5.83
CA ASP A 2 11.61 -1.65 5.98
C ASP A 2 11.74 -0.53 4.94
N ASP A 3 11.44 -0.79 3.66
CA ASP A 3 11.48 0.21 2.57
C ASP A 3 10.57 1.43 2.83
N PHE A 4 9.40 1.21 3.45
CA PHE A 4 8.47 2.28 3.82
C PHE A 4 8.97 3.08 5.03
N ILE A 5 9.66 2.42 5.96
CA ILE A 5 10.19 3.03 7.18
C ILE A 5 11.40 3.93 6.87
N VAL A 6 12.24 3.55 5.90
CA VAL A 6 13.40 4.35 5.47
C VAL A 6 13.11 5.27 4.28
N PHE A 7 11.87 5.29 3.78
CA PHE A 7 11.46 6.00 2.57
C PHE A 7 12.34 5.68 1.35
N ASP A 8 12.74 4.41 1.20
CA ASP A 8 13.37 3.91 -0.02
C ASP A 8 12.30 3.74 -1.10
N PHE A 9 12.05 4.83 -1.83
CA PHE A 9 11.06 4.83 -2.90
C PHE A 9 11.39 3.84 -4.01
N ASP A 10 12.67 3.59 -4.30
CA ASP A 10 13.05 2.62 -5.35
C ASP A 10 12.72 1.19 -4.89
N GLY A 11 13.05 0.85 -3.64
CA GLY A 11 12.63 -0.42 -3.02
C GLY A 11 11.11 -0.57 -3.00
N LEU A 12 10.39 0.47 -2.60
CA LEU A 12 8.92 0.48 -2.53
C LEU A 12 8.27 0.23 -3.90
N VAL A 13 8.73 0.94 -4.93
CA VAL A 13 8.23 0.81 -6.30
C VAL A 13 8.59 -0.54 -6.92
N SER A 14 9.68 -1.18 -6.48
CA SER A 14 10.05 -2.51 -6.96
C SER A 14 9.01 -3.58 -6.66
N HIS A 15 8.10 -3.38 -5.70
CA HIS A 15 7.04 -4.33 -5.37
C HIS A 15 5.81 -4.25 -6.30
N PHE A 16 5.81 -3.32 -7.26
CA PHE A 16 4.69 -3.07 -8.15
C PHE A 16 4.95 -3.56 -9.57
N GLU A 17 3.87 -3.93 -10.25
CA GLU A 17 3.81 -4.03 -11.70
C GLU A 17 3.06 -2.79 -12.22
N THR A 18 3.72 -2.00 -13.07
CA THR A 18 3.06 -0.88 -13.75
C THR A 18 2.43 -1.33 -15.07
N PRO A 19 1.23 -0.82 -15.43
CA PRO A 19 0.46 0.15 -14.67
C PRO A 19 -0.23 -0.48 -13.44
N ALA A 20 -0.24 0.26 -12.33
CA ALA A 20 -0.91 -0.15 -11.10
C ALA A 20 -2.13 0.75 -10.80
N MET A 21 -3.24 0.17 -10.37
CA MET A 21 -4.47 0.90 -10.04
C MET A 21 -4.63 1.08 -8.54
N PHE A 22 -4.86 2.31 -8.11
CA PHE A 22 -5.02 2.68 -6.70
C PHE A 22 -6.43 3.23 -6.52
N ILE A 23 -7.20 2.62 -5.62
CA ILE A 23 -8.60 2.95 -5.34
C ILE A 23 -8.72 3.37 -3.87
N GLY A 24 -8.90 4.67 -3.62
CA GLY A 24 -9.12 5.23 -2.29
C GLY A 24 -10.22 6.30 -2.32
N SER A 25 -9.95 7.47 -1.73
CA SER A 25 -10.82 8.64 -1.86
C SER A 25 -11.02 9.07 -3.32
N SER A 26 -9.99 8.83 -4.14
CA SER A 26 -9.98 8.97 -5.59
C SER A 26 -9.40 7.71 -6.22
N THR A 27 -9.70 7.50 -7.52
CA THR A 27 -9.09 6.42 -8.29
C THR A 27 -7.99 6.98 -9.18
N GLY A 28 -6.80 6.39 -9.11
CA GLY A 28 -5.64 6.76 -9.92
C GLY A 28 -4.98 5.55 -10.55
N VAL A 29 -4.32 5.78 -11.69
CA VAL A 29 -3.48 4.78 -12.36
C VAL A 29 -2.05 5.27 -12.33
N MET A 30 -1.17 4.50 -11.71
CA MET A 30 0.26 4.75 -11.72
C MET A 30 0.84 4.10 -12.96
N ALA A 31 1.01 4.89 -14.02
CA ALA A 31 1.36 4.40 -15.35
C ALA A 31 2.79 3.85 -15.43
N ASP A 32 3.70 4.37 -14.59
CA ASP A 32 5.12 4.06 -14.59
C ASP A 32 5.73 4.16 -13.17
N PRO A 33 6.99 3.72 -13.00
CA PRO A 33 7.69 3.78 -11.71
C PRO A 33 7.75 5.18 -11.09
N GLU A 34 7.90 6.24 -11.90
CA GLU A 34 7.97 7.62 -11.37
C GLU A 34 6.63 8.09 -10.84
N SER A 35 5.52 7.68 -11.47
CA SER A 35 4.16 7.92 -10.98
C SER A 35 3.95 7.28 -9.60
N LEU A 36 4.42 6.05 -9.40
CA LEU A 36 4.40 5.38 -8.09
C LEU A 36 5.23 6.13 -7.05
N LYS A 37 6.46 6.54 -7.39
CA LYS A 37 7.31 7.32 -6.47
C LYS A 37 6.63 8.62 -6.06
N ASN A 38 6.04 9.34 -7.02
CA ASN A 38 5.34 10.59 -6.76
C ASN A 38 4.12 10.39 -5.86
N TYR A 39 3.37 9.30 -6.05
CA TYR A 39 2.29 8.92 -5.14
C TYR A 39 2.80 8.73 -3.70
N TYR A 40 3.87 7.97 -3.51
CA TYR A 40 4.40 7.72 -2.16
C TYR A 40 5.01 8.96 -1.50
N ARG A 41 5.66 9.86 -2.26
CA ARG A 41 6.10 11.17 -1.76
C ARG A 41 4.91 12.03 -1.30
N ASN A 42 3.82 12.02 -2.07
CA ASN A 42 2.60 12.74 -1.70
C ASN A 42 1.96 12.11 -0.45
N LEU A 43 1.85 10.79 -0.38
CA LEU A 43 1.35 10.06 0.77
C LEU A 43 2.16 10.39 2.03
N GLN A 44 3.49 10.37 1.96
CA GLN A 44 4.36 10.73 3.08
C GLN A 44 4.10 12.16 3.57
N SER A 45 3.89 13.10 2.64
CA SER A 45 3.70 14.52 2.96
C SER A 45 2.31 14.83 3.51
N ASN A 46 1.32 13.99 3.18
CA ASN A 46 -0.09 14.20 3.52
C ASN A 46 -0.65 13.08 4.40
N ILE A 47 0.21 12.27 5.02
CA ILE A 47 -0.25 11.29 5.98
C ILE A 47 -0.93 12.01 7.14
N GLN A 48 -1.94 11.36 7.73
CA GLN A 48 -2.77 11.92 8.79
C GLN A 48 -1.97 12.68 9.85
N THR A 49 -2.41 13.88 10.20
CA THR A 49 -1.79 14.71 11.24
C THR A 49 -1.59 13.93 12.54
N GLY A 50 -0.36 13.95 13.04
CA GLY A 50 0.01 13.25 14.27
C GLY A 50 0.42 11.78 14.08
N TYR A 51 0.40 11.26 12.85
CA TYR A 51 0.87 9.90 12.55
C TYR A 51 2.31 9.67 13.01
N ALA A 52 2.53 8.56 13.72
CA ALA A 52 3.83 8.08 14.14
C ALA A 52 4.16 6.70 13.55
N TYR A 53 3.25 5.73 13.66
CA TYR A 53 3.46 4.37 13.18
C TYR A 53 2.14 3.64 12.88
N SER A 54 2.24 2.47 12.23
CA SER A 54 1.11 1.57 11.96
C SER A 54 1.41 0.16 12.45
N THR A 55 0.39 -0.57 12.85
CA THR A 55 0.43 -2.03 13.08
C THR A 55 -0.45 -2.75 12.06
N VAL A 56 -0.08 -3.99 11.71
CA VAL A 56 -0.98 -4.90 10.98
C VAL A 56 -1.70 -5.74 12.03
N ASP A 57 -3.01 -5.61 12.08
CA ASP A 57 -3.85 -6.28 13.06
C ASP A 57 -4.26 -7.66 12.57
N GLU A 58 -4.54 -7.77 11.27
CA GLU A 58 -4.92 -9.01 10.60
C GLU A 58 -4.41 -9.00 9.16
N LEU A 59 -3.98 -10.18 8.68
CA LEU A 59 -3.58 -10.39 7.30
C LEU A 59 -4.13 -11.72 6.82
N THR A 60 -4.88 -11.69 5.71
CA THR A 60 -5.38 -12.89 5.03
C THR A 60 -4.95 -12.89 3.57
N ILE A 61 -4.72 -14.08 3.03
CA ILE A 61 -4.35 -14.29 1.64
C ILE A 61 -5.40 -15.20 1.00
N THR A 62 -6.00 -14.75 -0.08
CA THR A 62 -7.04 -15.45 -0.82
C THR A 62 -6.61 -15.62 -2.26
N GLU A 63 -6.62 -16.85 -2.76
CA GLU A 63 -6.46 -17.12 -4.19
C GLU A 63 -7.74 -16.69 -4.93
N ILE A 64 -7.60 -15.78 -5.90
CA ILE A 64 -8.72 -15.30 -6.73
C ILE A 64 -8.78 -16.09 -8.05
N SER A 65 -7.61 -16.42 -8.58
CA SER A 65 -7.42 -17.31 -9.73
C SER A 65 -6.02 -17.93 -9.67
N GLU A 66 -5.70 -18.82 -10.61
CA GLU A 66 -4.38 -19.46 -10.72
C GLU A 66 -3.20 -18.48 -10.76
N VAL A 67 -3.44 -17.21 -11.12
CA VAL A 67 -2.39 -16.20 -11.32
C VAL A 67 -2.63 -14.91 -10.54
N VAL A 68 -3.71 -14.81 -9.77
CA VAL A 68 -4.05 -13.61 -8.99
C VAL A 68 -4.41 -13.97 -7.56
N TYR A 69 -3.76 -13.28 -6.62
CA TYR A 69 -3.97 -13.43 -5.19
C TYR A 69 -4.38 -12.08 -4.59
N LEU A 70 -5.30 -12.11 -3.63
CA LEU A 70 -5.71 -10.97 -2.84
C LEU A 70 -5.10 -11.10 -1.44
N VAL A 71 -4.34 -10.08 -1.04
CA VAL A 71 -3.95 -9.87 0.36
C VAL A 71 -4.89 -8.83 0.97
N THR A 72 -5.69 -9.26 1.94
CA THR A 72 -6.49 -8.36 2.77
C THR A 72 -5.74 -8.09 4.06
N ALA A 73 -5.36 -6.84 4.30
CA ALA A 73 -4.63 -6.44 5.50
C ALA A 73 -5.39 -5.36 6.26
N SER A 74 -5.82 -5.68 7.47
CA SER A 74 -6.38 -4.73 8.43
C SER A 74 -5.25 -4.13 9.25
N PHE A 75 -5.25 -2.80 9.38
CA PHE A 75 -4.18 -2.06 10.05
C PHE A 75 -4.73 -0.91 10.89
N THR A 76 -3.99 -0.59 11.95
CA THR A 76 -4.27 0.56 12.82
C THR A 76 -3.09 1.53 12.75
N ARG A 77 -3.39 2.82 12.61
CA ARG A 77 -2.43 3.93 12.71
C ARG A 77 -2.49 4.57 14.09
N TYR A 78 -1.34 4.97 14.61
CA TYR A 78 -1.18 5.55 15.93
C TYR A 78 -0.41 6.87 15.88
N ASN A 79 -0.64 7.73 16.87
CA ASN A 79 0.26 8.84 17.18
C ASN A 79 1.38 8.40 18.13
N ALA A 80 2.24 9.35 18.52
CA ALA A 80 3.37 9.08 19.40
C ALA A 80 2.98 8.81 20.87
N GLN A 81 1.69 8.91 21.21
CA GLN A 81 1.11 8.62 22.52
C GLN A 81 0.34 7.28 22.51
N ASP A 82 0.50 6.47 21.46
CA ASP A 82 -0.21 5.22 21.23
C ASP A 82 -1.74 5.38 21.10
N GLU A 83 -2.22 6.59 20.79
CA GLU A 83 -3.64 6.84 20.53
C GLU A 83 -3.99 6.48 19.09
N ILE A 84 -5.16 5.85 18.92
CA ILE A 84 -5.63 5.39 17.61
C ILE A 84 -6.05 6.58 16.77
N LEU A 85 -5.42 6.71 15.61
CA LEU A 85 -5.71 7.72 14.61
C LEU A 85 -6.66 7.23 13.53
N LEU A 86 -6.49 5.97 13.11
CA LEU A 86 -7.27 5.35 12.03
C LEU A 86 -7.23 3.83 12.18
N LYS A 87 -8.37 3.19 11.92
CA LYS A 87 -8.44 1.76 11.61
C LYS A 87 -8.93 1.59 10.18
N SER A 88 -8.26 0.78 9.40
CA SER A 88 -8.67 0.54 8.01
C SER A 88 -8.25 -0.83 7.53
N THR A 89 -8.77 -1.21 6.38
CA THR A 89 -8.43 -2.43 5.68
C THR A 89 -7.97 -2.07 4.27
N SER A 90 -6.95 -2.77 3.80
CA SER A 90 -6.46 -2.68 2.43
C SER A 90 -6.65 -4.01 1.71
N TYR A 91 -7.00 -3.92 0.45
CA TYR A 91 -7.18 -5.03 -0.48
C TYR A 91 -6.14 -4.88 -1.57
N ASN A 92 -5.14 -5.75 -1.56
CA ASN A 92 -3.97 -5.65 -2.41
C ASN A 92 -3.91 -6.87 -3.31
N PHE A 93 -3.99 -6.67 -4.62
CA PHE A 93 -3.98 -7.74 -5.60
C PHE A 93 -2.57 -7.90 -6.15
N PHE A 94 -2.11 -9.15 -6.11
CA PHE A 94 -0.80 -9.57 -6.54
C PHE A 94 -0.93 -10.59 -7.67
N LYS A 95 0.06 -10.56 -8.56
CA LYS A 95 0.30 -11.61 -9.55
C LYS A 95 1.75 -12.05 -9.48
N GLU A 96 2.01 -13.30 -9.82
CA GLU A 96 3.39 -13.78 -9.98
C GLU A 96 3.94 -13.31 -11.33
N THR A 97 5.16 -12.79 -11.33
CA THR A 97 5.90 -12.39 -12.54
C THR A 97 7.28 -13.05 -12.55
N SER A 98 8.03 -12.93 -13.64
CA SER A 98 9.42 -13.40 -13.69
C SER A 98 10.34 -12.70 -12.68
N ALA A 99 9.94 -11.53 -12.17
CA ALA A 99 10.64 -10.77 -11.14
C ALA A 99 10.04 -10.98 -9.73
N GLY A 100 9.25 -12.05 -9.55
CA GLY A 100 8.54 -12.38 -8.32
C GLY A 100 7.12 -11.82 -8.25
N TRP A 101 6.53 -11.87 -7.06
CA TRP A 101 5.19 -11.34 -6.80
C TRP A 101 5.16 -9.82 -6.92
N LYS A 102 4.21 -9.29 -7.70
CA LYS A 102 4.02 -7.86 -7.91
C LYS A 102 2.59 -7.44 -7.64
N MET A 103 2.44 -6.33 -6.92
CA MET A 103 1.14 -5.68 -6.72
C MET A 103 0.76 -4.90 -7.98
N PHE A 104 -0.48 -5.03 -8.43
CA PHE A 104 -1.00 -4.28 -9.59
C PHE A 104 -2.31 -3.56 -9.31
N LEU A 105 -2.98 -3.88 -8.20
CA LEU A 105 -4.14 -3.14 -7.72
C LEU A 105 -4.09 -3.03 -6.19
N MET A 106 -4.34 -1.83 -5.68
CA MET A 106 -4.53 -1.58 -4.26
C MET A 106 -5.83 -0.82 -4.05
N GLN A 107 -6.63 -1.25 -3.08
CA GLN A 107 -7.80 -0.53 -2.62
C GLN A 107 -7.74 -0.35 -1.10
N SER A 108 -7.93 0.87 -0.60
CA SER A 108 -8.12 1.12 0.82
C SER A 108 -8.68 2.51 1.07
N GLU A 109 -9.61 2.63 2.02
CA GLU A 109 -10.12 3.92 2.50
C GLU A 109 -9.10 4.68 3.35
N GLY A 110 -8.02 4.03 3.79
CA GLY A 110 -6.90 4.66 4.49
C GLY A 110 -5.85 5.31 3.56
N LEU A 111 -6.09 5.30 2.25
CA LEU A 111 -5.29 5.98 1.25
C LEU A 111 -5.82 7.40 1.04
N PRO A 112 -4.94 8.41 0.92
CA PRO A 112 -5.33 9.77 0.58
C PRO A 112 -6.00 9.84 -0.79
#